data_AF-L1P6N6-F1
#
_entry.id   AF-L1P6N6-F1
#
_cell.length_a   1.000
_cell.length_b   1.000
_cell.length_c   1.000
_cell.angle_alpha   90.00
_cell.angle_beta   90.00
_cell.angle_gamma   90.00
#
_symmetry.space_group_name_H-M   'P 1'
#
loop_
_entity.id
_entity.type
_entity.pdbx_description
1 polymer ?
#
loop_
_entity_poly.entity_id
_entity_poly.type
_entity_poly.pdbx_seq_one_letter_code
_entity_poly.pdbx_strand_id
1 'polypeptide(L)'
;MKKLYIIVISLLIFSSCEEVIDLELDNAPQQLVIDAALDWKKGDTKAQPIVDISRTQPYFSDTPSPAITDAVVKISTATRTYQLSLWDGTTTLTGANVVPLKGGSRYTFTGGIPVSLGEVYELTIELNGQTYKAKSKMLEAPIIPLNRVLQRNDGGLLGKQIELKFFFSGINDGTANTYLVRLDENDDVSKRYFGLLDDTYIANNQFFFITLGKKGDLKQNDRIRVRLHRVNPSYKEFAQFLLSPPTRQGNYSTPARAVGNIINTQNKKQNPLGGFRVSQYTETEYIVR
;
A
#
# COMPACT_ATOMS: atom_id res chain seq x y z
N MET A 1 41.88 36.13 -30.75
CA MET A 1 40.81 36.92 -30.11
C MET A 1 39.41 36.60 -30.63
N LYS A 2 39.15 36.48 -31.95
CA LYS A 2 37.82 36.12 -32.50
C LYS A 2 37.18 34.82 -31.97
N LYS A 3 37.98 33.81 -31.63
CA LYS A 3 37.48 32.52 -31.08
C LYS A 3 36.97 32.61 -29.63
N LEU A 4 37.45 33.59 -28.85
CA LEU A 4 37.03 33.78 -27.45
C LEU A 4 35.64 34.42 -27.35
N TYR A 5 35.31 35.33 -28.28
CA TYR A 5 33.98 35.95 -28.36
C TYR A 5 32.87 34.95 -28.66
N ILE A 6 33.15 33.92 -29.48
CA ILE A 6 32.18 32.86 -29.81
C ILE A 6 31.89 31.99 -28.58
N ILE A 7 32.89 31.73 -27.74
CA ILE A 7 32.72 30.95 -26.50
C ILE A 7 31.92 31.75 -25.46
N VAL A 8 32.18 33.06 -25.35
CA VAL A 8 31.44 33.94 -24.41
C VAL A 8 29.98 34.14 -24.85
N ILE A 9 29.72 34.30 -26.16
CA ILE A 9 28.36 34.35 -26.71
C ILE A 9 27.64 33.00 -26.56
N SER A 10 28.35 31.88 -26.69
CA SER A 10 27.79 30.55 -26.47
C SER A 10 27.42 30.27 -25.02
N LEU A 11 28.04 30.94 -24.02
CA LEU A 11 27.65 30.77 -22.62
C LEU A 11 26.36 31.53 -22.28
N LEU A 12 26.04 32.62 -22.99
CA LEU A 12 24.84 33.45 -22.75
C LEU A 12 23.55 32.79 -23.24
N ILE A 13 23.61 31.83 -24.16
CA ILE A 13 22.44 31.07 -24.64
C ILE A 13 22.02 29.95 -23.68
N PHE A 14 22.85 29.60 -22.69
CA PHE A 14 22.51 28.59 -21.67
C PHE A 14 21.97 29.19 -20.36
N SER A 15 21.81 30.52 -20.26
CA SER A 15 21.05 31.13 -19.18
C SER A 15 19.57 31.08 -19.50
N SER A 16 18.97 29.88 -19.53
CA SER A 16 17.52 29.78 -19.48
C SER A 16 17.07 30.11 -18.07
N CYS A 17 16.53 31.31 -17.87
CA CYS A 17 15.70 31.58 -16.70
C CYS A 17 14.48 30.66 -16.80
N GLU A 18 14.45 29.58 -16.02
CA GLU A 18 13.21 28.84 -15.83
C GLU A 18 12.24 29.77 -15.09
N GLU A 19 11.24 30.28 -15.81
CA GLU A 19 10.13 30.99 -15.20
C GLU A 19 9.32 29.95 -14.41
N VAL A 20 9.48 29.96 -13.09
CA VAL A 20 8.69 29.10 -12.21
C VAL A 20 7.25 29.58 -12.31
N ILE A 21 6.43 28.87 -13.08
CA ILE A 21 5.00 29.14 -13.16
C ILE A 21 4.40 28.68 -11.83
N ASP A 22 4.14 29.64 -10.93
CA ASP A 22 3.40 29.40 -9.71
C ASP A 22 1.90 29.36 -10.05
N LEU A 23 1.38 28.14 -10.24
CA LEU A 23 -0.04 27.93 -10.51
C LEU A 23 -0.79 27.95 -9.17
N GLU A 24 -1.41 29.09 -8.85
CA GLU A 24 -2.38 29.18 -7.75
C GLU A 24 -3.61 28.33 -8.09
N LEU A 25 -3.64 27.09 -7.58
CA LEU A 25 -4.80 26.22 -7.67
C LEU A 25 -5.79 26.52 -6.53
N ASP A 26 -7.08 26.45 -6.84
CA ASP A 26 -8.13 26.48 -5.82
C ASP A 26 -7.93 25.32 -4.83
N ASN A 27 -7.58 25.64 -3.59
CA ASN A 27 -7.36 24.65 -2.55
C ASN A 27 -8.69 24.13 -2.01
N ALA A 28 -8.90 22.82 -2.12
CA ALA A 28 -10.02 22.16 -1.46
C ALA A 28 -9.84 22.16 0.08
N PRO A 29 -10.94 22.16 0.86
CA PRO A 29 -10.87 22.00 2.31
C PRO A 29 -10.11 20.73 2.70
N GLN A 30 -9.23 20.81 3.72
CA GLN A 30 -8.47 19.66 4.20
C GLN A 30 -9.39 18.51 4.61
N GLN A 31 -9.17 17.33 4.03
CA GLN A 31 -9.91 16.11 4.34
C GLN A 31 -9.10 15.23 5.30
N LEU A 32 -9.80 14.53 6.20
CA LEU A 32 -9.20 13.54 7.07
C LEU A 32 -8.78 12.31 6.25
N VAL A 33 -7.58 11.80 6.51
CA VAL A 33 -7.02 10.58 5.90
C VAL A 33 -6.71 9.59 7.02
N ILE A 34 -7.20 8.36 6.90
CA ILE A 34 -6.94 7.27 7.85
C ILE A 34 -6.48 6.04 7.08
N ASP A 35 -5.19 5.69 7.20
CA ASP A 35 -4.63 4.45 6.66
C ASP A 35 -4.36 3.49 7.82
N ALA A 36 -5.14 2.41 7.89
CA ALA A 36 -5.12 1.48 9.00
C ALA A 36 -4.88 0.06 8.52
N ALA A 37 -3.97 -0.65 9.20
CA ALA A 37 -3.65 -2.04 8.89
C ALA A 37 -3.49 -2.89 10.16
N LEU A 38 -4.05 -4.09 10.10
CA LEU A 38 -3.75 -5.22 10.96
C LEU A 38 -3.27 -6.37 10.07
N ASP A 39 -1.97 -6.36 9.78
CA ASP A 39 -1.33 -7.37 8.93
C ASP A 39 -0.69 -8.46 9.80
N TRP A 40 -1.10 -9.70 9.61
CA TRP A 40 -0.65 -10.84 10.39
C TRP A 40 0.19 -11.80 9.54
N LYS A 41 1.46 -12.01 9.91
CA LYS A 41 2.27 -13.04 9.23
C LYS A 41 1.77 -14.42 9.64
N LYS A 42 1.49 -15.28 8.66
CA LYS A 42 1.10 -16.67 8.91
C LYS A 42 2.20 -17.37 9.73
N GLY A 43 1.81 -17.90 10.89
CA GLY A 43 2.72 -18.55 11.84
C GLY A 43 3.07 -17.70 13.07
N ASP A 44 2.90 -16.39 13.02
CA ASP A 44 3.15 -15.53 14.19
C ASP A 44 1.99 -15.64 15.20
N THR A 45 2.27 -15.39 16.48
CA THR A 45 1.25 -15.44 17.55
C THR A 45 0.44 -14.16 17.70
N LYS A 46 0.97 -13.04 17.19
CA LYS A 46 0.37 -11.71 17.31
C LYS A 46 0.59 -10.92 16.02
N ALA A 47 -0.26 -9.92 15.80
CA ALA A 47 -0.07 -8.92 14.77
C ALA A 47 0.01 -7.53 15.40
N GLN A 48 0.85 -6.66 14.85
CA GLN A 48 0.97 -5.29 15.33
C GLN A 48 0.04 -4.38 14.51
N PRO A 49 -0.95 -3.72 15.13
CA PRO A 49 -1.80 -2.79 14.42
C PRO A 49 -1.07 -1.46 14.18
N ILE A 50 -1.32 -0.87 13.02
CA ILE A 50 -0.76 0.42 12.62
C ILE A 50 -1.91 1.27 12.07
N VAL A 51 -2.08 2.46 12.63
CA VAL A 51 -3.14 3.39 12.23
C VAL A 51 -2.51 4.77 12.05
N ASP A 52 -2.38 5.20 10.80
CA ASP A 52 -1.88 6.51 10.43
C ASP A 52 -3.05 7.46 10.18
N ILE A 53 -3.01 8.61 10.85
CA ILE A 53 -4.03 9.65 10.79
C ILE A 53 -3.36 10.94 10.33
N SER A 54 -3.87 11.53 9.25
CA SER A 54 -3.34 12.78 8.69
C SER A 54 -4.44 13.60 8.02
N ARG A 55 -4.09 14.77 7.48
CA ARG A 55 -4.95 15.61 6.65
C ARG A 55 -4.33 15.83 5.27
N THR A 56 -5.15 15.87 4.24
CA THR A 56 -4.72 16.21 2.88
C THR A 56 -4.03 17.58 2.87
N GLN A 57 -3.00 17.72 2.05
CA GLN A 57 -2.29 18.98 1.85
C GLN A 57 -2.50 19.49 0.41
N PRO A 58 -2.34 20.79 0.16
CA PRO A 58 -2.30 21.33 -1.19
C PRO A 58 -1.27 20.59 -2.06
N TYR A 59 -1.56 20.46 -3.36
CA TYR A 59 -0.74 19.67 -4.28
C TYR A 59 0.72 20.12 -4.33
N PHE A 60 0.97 21.44 -4.31
CA PHE A 60 2.30 22.05 -4.33
C PHE A 60 2.86 22.34 -2.93
N SER A 61 2.22 21.85 -1.85
CA SER A 61 2.72 22.09 -0.50
C SER A 61 3.81 21.09 -0.13
N ASP A 62 4.97 21.61 0.27
CA ASP A 62 6.02 20.84 0.93
C ASP A 62 5.80 20.69 2.44
N THR A 63 4.70 21.27 2.97
CA THR A 63 4.41 21.20 4.41
C THR A 63 3.71 19.89 4.72
N PRO A 64 4.30 19.00 5.55
CA PRO A 64 3.63 17.76 5.94
C PRO A 64 2.42 18.05 6.82
N SER A 65 1.45 17.12 6.83
CA SER A 65 0.31 17.20 7.76
C SER A 65 0.81 17.38 9.19
N PRO A 66 0.28 18.35 9.96
CA PRO A 66 0.54 18.45 11.39
C PRO A 66 0.16 17.16 12.13
N ALA A 67 0.80 16.93 13.27
CA ALA A 67 0.49 15.80 14.14
C ALA A 67 -0.95 15.91 14.69
N ILE A 68 -1.63 14.77 14.80
CA ILE A 68 -2.98 14.61 15.33
C ILE A 68 -2.88 13.68 16.54
N THR A 69 -2.70 14.26 17.72
CA THR A 69 -2.37 13.55 18.96
C THR A 69 -3.55 13.34 19.90
N ASP A 70 -4.69 13.96 19.60
CA ASP A 70 -5.93 13.96 20.38
C ASP A 70 -6.93 12.88 19.97
N ALA A 71 -6.56 12.01 19.01
CA ALA A 71 -7.42 10.90 18.59
C ALA A 71 -7.42 9.77 19.64
N VAL A 72 -8.61 9.23 19.91
CA VAL A 72 -8.76 7.97 20.66
C VAL A 72 -8.95 6.84 19.66
N VAL A 73 -7.96 5.93 19.59
CA VAL A 73 -7.93 4.85 18.60
C VAL A 73 -8.08 3.49 19.28
N LYS A 74 -9.02 2.68 18.83
CA LYS A 74 -9.32 1.35 19.38
C LYS A 74 -9.50 0.33 18.26
N ILE A 75 -9.05 -0.90 18.51
CA ILE A 75 -9.42 -2.08 17.72
C ILE A 75 -10.13 -3.05 18.66
N SER A 76 -11.34 -3.47 18.30
CA SER A 76 -12.15 -4.38 19.10
C SER A 76 -12.48 -5.66 18.34
N THR A 77 -12.54 -6.76 19.06
CA THR A 77 -13.13 -8.01 18.61
C THR A 77 -14.42 -8.27 19.39
N ALA A 78 -15.04 -9.44 19.23
CA ALA A 78 -16.23 -9.81 20.01
C ALA A 78 -15.96 -9.92 21.52
N THR A 79 -14.72 -10.18 21.92
CA THR A 79 -14.36 -10.52 23.32
C THR A 79 -13.43 -9.51 23.98
N ARG A 80 -12.72 -8.69 23.19
CA ARG A 80 -11.69 -7.79 23.73
C ARG A 80 -11.57 -6.49 22.93
N THR A 81 -11.26 -5.42 23.66
CA THR A 81 -10.91 -4.11 23.08
C THR A 81 -9.46 -3.79 23.38
N TYR A 82 -8.73 -3.35 22.36
CA TYR A 82 -7.36 -2.90 22.43
C TYR A 82 -7.33 -1.40 22.13
N GLN A 83 -6.94 -0.60 23.12
CA GLN A 83 -6.71 0.83 22.93
C GLN A 83 -5.27 1.04 22.44
N LEU A 84 -5.12 1.70 21.30
CA LEU A 84 -3.82 2.00 20.70
C LEU A 84 -3.28 3.29 21.30
N SER A 85 -1.95 3.37 21.39
CA SER A 85 -1.22 4.54 21.88
C SER A 85 -0.53 5.24 20.72
N LEU A 86 -0.32 6.55 20.86
CA LEU A 86 0.51 7.33 19.95
C LEU A 86 1.91 6.72 19.90
N TRP A 87 2.43 6.53 18.70
CA TRP A 87 3.77 6.02 18.47
C TRP A 87 4.81 7.08 18.86
N ASP A 88 5.84 6.65 19.58
CA ASP A 88 6.91 7.49 20.12
C ASP A 88 7.96 7.93 19.08
N GLY A 89 7.87 7.40 17.85
CA GLY A 89 8.85 7.66 16.79
C GLY A 89 10.11 6.81 16.88
N THR A 90 10.27 5.98 17.91
CA THR A 90 11.53 5.26 18.20
C THR A 90 11.33 3.76 18.33
N THR A 91 10.15 3.29 18.77
CA THR A 91 9.84 1.88 18.87
C THR A 91 9.77 1.24 17.49
N THR A 92 10.55 0.18 17.27
CA THR A 92 10.52 -0.60 16.02
C THR A 92 9.16 -1.25 15.81
N LEU A 93 8.57 -1.04 14.63
CA LEU A 93 7.31 -1.65 14.22
C LEU A 93 7.59 -2.80 13.24
N THR A 94 6.91 -3.93 13.41
CA THR A 94 7.19 -5.17 12.67
C THR A 94 6.16 -5.50 11.58
N GLY A 95 5.20 -4.61 11.33
CA GLY A 95 4.18 -4.80 10.30
C GLY A 95 4.77 -4.93 8.89
N ALA A 96 4.20 -5.81 8.07
CA ALA A 96 4.72 -6.13 6.73
C ALA A 96 4.88 -4.88 5.85
N ASN A 97 3.96 -3.92 5.98
CA ASN A 97 3.85 -2.73 5.13
C ASN A 97 4.10 -1.42 5.90
N VAL A 98 4.91 -1.46 6.97
CA VAL A 98 5.33 -0.23 7.67
C VAL A 98 6.18 0.62 6.73
N VAL A 99 5.78 1.87 6.54
CA VAL A 99 6.57 2.90 5.84
C VAL A 99 6.93 4.03 6.81
N PRO A 100 7.99 4.81 6.52
CA PRO A 100 8.28 6.03 7.28
C PRO A 100 7.05 6.95 7.30
N LEU A 101 6.72 7.48 8.48
CA LEU A 101 5.64 8.44 8.63
C LEU A 101 6.06 9.77 7.98
N LYS A 102 5.31 10.26 7.00
CA LYS A 102 5.61 11.49 6.25
C LYS A 102 4.87 12.74 6.75
N GLY A 103 4.11 12.61 7.83
CA GLY A 103 3.24 13.63 8.41
C GLY A 103 2.08 13.00 9.15
N GLY A 104 1.35 13.78 9.94
CA GLY A 104 0.27 13.29 10.79
C GLY A 104 0.78 12.55 12.02
N SER A 105 0.02 11.57 12.46
CA SER A 105 0.33 10.75 13.65
C SER A 105 0.07 9.28 13.39
N ARG A 106 0.88 8.43 14.02
CA ARG A 106 0.75 6.98 13.98
C ARG A 106 0.33 6.47 15.34
N TYR A 107 -0.72 5.66 15.39
CA TYR A 107 -1.17 4.94 16.57
C TYR A 107 -0.88 3.46 16.40
N THR A 108 -0.41 2.81 17.47
CA THR A 108 -0.06 1.39 17.46
C THR A 108 -0.30 0.73 18.82
N PHE A 109 -0.21 -0.58 18.86
CA PHE A 109 -0.18 -1.36 20.09
C PHE A 109 1.09 -2.22 20.07
N THR A 110 2.15 -1.72 20.69
CA THR A 110 3.53 -2.27 20.58
C THR A 110 3.65 -3.71 21.06
N GLY A 111 2.83 -4.12 22.04
CA GLY A 111 2.79 -5.50 22.52
C GLY A 111 2.14 -6.51 21.55
N GLY A 112 1.62 -6.03 20.41
CA GLY A 112 0.84 -6.80 19.44
C GLY A 112 -0.51 -7.28 19.99
N ILE A 113 -1.44 -7.57 19.10
CA ILE A 113 -2.72 -8.17 19.46
C ILE A 113 -2.74 -9.65 19.03
N PRO A 114 -3.18 -10.59 19.88
CA PRO A 114 -3.51 -11.94 19.45
C PRO A 114 -4.54 -11.88 18.33
N VAL A 115 -4.35 -12.72 17.30
CA VAL A 115 -5.22 -12.74 16.13
C VAL A 115 -5.62 -14.15 15.75
N SER A 116 -6.82 -14.29 15.19
CA SER A 116 -7.40 -15.59 14.84
C SER A 116 -8.04 -15.53 13.46
N LEU A 117 -7.95 -16.63 12.70
CA LEU A 117 -8.67 -16.77 11.44
C LEU A 117 -10.18 -16.73 11.69
N GLY A 118 -10.89 -16.03 10.81
CA GLY A 118 -12.34 -15.87 10.88
C GLY A 118 -12.83 -14.80 11.87
N GLU A 119 -11.98 -14.28 12.74
CA GLU A 119 -12.34 -13.21 13.67
C GLU A 119 -12.56 -11.88 12.93
N VAL A 120 -13.54 -11.10 13.40
CA VAL A 120 -13.86 -9.77 12.87
C VAL A 120 -13.27 -8.71 13.80
N TYR A 121 -12.49 -7.81 13.23
CA TYR A 121 -11.88 -6.69 13.93
C TYR A 121 -12.59 -5.40 13.54
N GLU A 122 -13.02 -4.62 14.53
CA GLU A 122 -13.63 -3.31 14.39
C GLU A 122 -12.62 -2.23 14.78
N LEU A 123 -12.23 -1.38 13.84
CA LEU A 123 -11.52 -0.12 14.12
C LEU A 123 -12.54 0.93 14.56
N THR A 124 -12.27 1.59 15.68
CA THR A 124 -13.00 2.79 16.14
C THR A 124 -12.02 3.92 16.39
N ILE A 125 -12.27 5.09 15.80
CA ILE A 125 -11.50 6.31 16.01
C ILE A 125 -12.46 7.42 16.44
N GLU A 126 -12.20 8.04 17.58
CA GLU A 126 -12.89 9.24 18.03
C GLU A 126 -11.94 10.43 17.88
N LEU A 127 -12.37 11.46 17.14
CA LEU A 127 -11.55 12.64 16.85
C LEU A 127 -12.47 13.85 16.58
N ASN A 128 -12.22 14.97 17.26
CA ASN A 128 -13.02 16.21 17.11
C ASN A 128 -14.54 16.01 17.26
N GLY A 129 -14.96 15.16 18.22
CA GLY A 129 -16.37 14.84 18.45
C GLY A 129 -17.04 13.98 17.36
N GLN A 130 -16.28 13.49 16.38
CA GLN A 130 -16.74 12.56 15.34
C GLN A 130 -16.25 11.14 15.62
N THR A 131 -16.99 10.15 15.15
CA THR A 131 -16.64 8.73 15.31
C THR A 131 -16.54 8.05 13.96
N TYR A 132 -15.39 7.43 13.71
CA TYR A 132 -15.10 6.71 12.48
C TYR A 132 -14.97 5.22 12.78
N LYS A 133 -15.62 4.38 11.98
CA LYS A 133 -15.63 2.93 12.16
C LYS A 133 -15.36 2.16 10.88
N ALA A 134 -14.67 1.04 11.01
CA ALA A 134 -14.53 0.05 9.95
C ALA A 134 -14.51 -1.36 10.54
N LYS A 135 -15.01 -2.34 9.78
CA LYS A 135 -14.96 -3.76 10.14
C LYS A 135 -14.30 -4.55 9.02
N SER A 136 -13.43 -5.48 9.38
CA SER A 136 -12.89 -6.45 8.43
C SER A 136 -12.60 -7.78 9.13
N LYS A 137 -12.76 -8.87 8.38
CA LYS A 137 -12.54 -10.23 8.84
C LYS A 137 -11.12 -10.68 8.51
N MET A 138 -10.46 -11.37 9.44
CA MET A 138 -9.16 -12.00 9.20
C MET A 138 -9.34 -13.27 8.35
N LEU A 139 -8.89 -13.21 7.10
CA LEU A 139 -8.96 -14.33 6.15
C LEU A 139 -7.60 -15.01 6.04
N GLU A 140 -7.61 -16.32 5.84
CA GLU A 140 -6.37 -17.11 5.69
C GLU A 140 -5.67 -16.77 4.38
N ALA A 141 -4.36 -16.56 4.39
CA ALA A 141 -3.57 -16.42 3.18
C ALA A 141 -3.02 -17.77 2.70
N PRO A 142 -3.07 -18.06 1.38
CA PRO A 142 -2.41 -19.23 0.81
C PRO A 142 -0.89 -19.01 0.77
N ILE A 143 -0.14 -20.11 0.64
CA ILE A 143 1.32 -20.07 0.48
C ILE A 143 1.64 -20.19 -1.01
N ILE A 144 2.67 -19.46 -1.48
CA ILE A 144 3.28 -19.71 -2.80
C ILE A 144 4.37 -20.77 -2.60
N PRO A 145 4.18 -22.01 -3.08
CA PRO A 145 5.17 -23.05 -2.88
C PRO A 145 6.33 -22.87 -3.87
N LEU A 146 7.58 -22.96 -3.39
CA LEU A 146 8.77 -22.67 -4.19
C LEU A 146 8.94 -23.58 -5.41
N ASN A 147 8.44 -24.82 -5.34
CA ASN A 147 8.43 -25.75 -6.47
C ASN A 147 7.44 -25.37 -7.59
N ARG A 148 6.58 -24.35 -7.37
CA ARG A 148 5.68 -23.78 -8.36
C ARG A 148 6.08 -22.35 -8.76
N VAL A 149 7.33 -21.97 -8.54
CA VAL A 149 7.93 -20.78 -9.18
C VAL A 149 8.63 -21.24 -10.44
N LEU A 150 8.18 -20.77 -11.60
CA LEU A 150 8.81 -21.04 -12.89
C LEU A 150 9.70 -19.87 -13.26
N GLN A 151 10.94 -20.16 -13.66
CA GLN A 151 11.86 -19.20 -14.25
C GLN A 151 12.11 -19.56 -15.70
N ARG A 152 12.10 -18.55 -16.57
CA ARG A 152 12.48 -18.65 -17.97
C ARG A 152 13.45 -17.53 -18.31
N ASN A 153 14.40 -17.79 -19.20
CA ASN A 153 15.41 -16.80 -19.62
C ASN A 153 15.09 -16.20 -21.01
N ASP A 154 14.00 -16.65 -21.62
CA ASP A 154 13.47 -16.21 -22.92
C ASP A 154 12.15 -15.44 -22.77
N GLY A 155 11.99 -14.72 -21.66
CA GLY A 155 10.81 -13.94 -21.35
C GLY A 155 10.84 -12.53 -21.93
N GLY A 156 9.79 -11.77 -21.65
CA GLY A 156 9.62 -10.40 -22.16
C GLY A 156 9.24 -10.33 -23.63
N LEU A 157 8.96 -9.13 -24.12
CA LEU A 157 8.49 -8.91 -25.49
C LEU A 157 9.48 -9.41 -26.56
N LEU A 158 10.78 -9.30 -26.28
CA LEU A 158 11.85 -9.68 -27.21
C LEU A 158 12.45 -11.07 -26.93
N GLY A 159 11.96 -11.79 -25.92
CA GLY A 159 12.47 -13.11 -25.55
C GLY A 159 13.90 -13.12 -25.01
N LYS A 160 14.30 -12.06 -24.31
CA LYS A 160 15.68 -11.86 -23.80
C LYS A 160 15.74 -11.56 -22.31
N GLN A 161 14.61 -11.57 -21.62
CA GLN A 161 14.51 -11.20 -20.21
C GLN A 161 14.30 -12.45 -19.36
N ILE A 162 14.82 -12.41 -18.12
CA ILE A 162 14.44 -13.40 -17.12
C ILE A 162 13.00 -13.10 -16.68
N GLU A 163 12.12 -14.08 -16.83
CA GLU A 163 10.73 -14.05 -16.37
C GLU A 163 10.54 -15.01 -15.21
N LEU A 164 9.94 -14.51 -14.13
CA LEU A 164 9.47 -15.34 -13.03
C LEU A 164 7.95 -15.40 -13.02
N LYS A 165 7.40 -16.61 -12.92
CA LYS A 165 5.97 -16.86 -12.79
C LYS A 165 5.70 -17.61 -11.50
N PHE A 166 4.95 -16.98 -10.60
CA PHE A 166 4.60 -17.52 -9.30
C PHE A 166 3.18 -18.06 -9.34
N PHE A 167 3.00 -19.35 -9.04
CA PHE A 167 1.68 -19.97 -8.96
C PHE A 167 1.28 -20.28 -7.52
N PHE A 168 -0.01 -20.15 -7.22
CA PHE A 168 -0.58 -20.57 -5.96
C PHE A 168 -2.06 -20.96 -6.13
N SER A 169 -2.57 -21.76 -5.19
CA SER A 169 -3.99 -22.11 -5.15
C SER A 169 -4.72 -21.12 -4.26
N GLY A 170 -5.90 -20.68 -4.69
CA GLY A 170 -6.80 -19.94 -3.82
C GLY A 170 -7.39 -20.80 -2.71
N ILE A 171 -8.17 -20.18 -1.83
CA ILE A 171 -8.84 -20.86 -0.71
C ILE A 171 -10.34 -20.96 -0.99
N ASN A 172 -10.92 -22.13 -0.72
CA ASN A 172 -12.34 -22.43 -0.93
C ASN A 172 -13.08 -22.40 0.42
N ASP A 173 -13.29 -21.22 0.99
CA ASP A 173 -13.98 -21.02 2.27
C ASP A 173 -15.31 -20.24 2.11
N GLY A 174 -15.83 -20.15 0.89
CA GLY A 174 -17.05 -19.41 0.56
C GLY A 174 -16.87 -17.89 0.50
N THR A 175 -15.67 -17.35 0.72
CA THR A 175 -15.36 -15.93 0.54
C THR A 175 -14.60 -15.71 -0.76
N ALA A 176 -15.02 -14.72 -1.55
CA ALA A 176 -14.33 -14.34 -2.79
C ALA A 176 -12.83 -14.08 -2.53
N ASN A 177 -11.99 -14.59 -3.42
CA ASN A 177 -10.55 -14.49 -3.26
C ASN A 177 -10.07 -13.13 -3.77
N THR A 178 -9.45 -12.36 -2.90
CA THR A 178 -8.76 -11.11 -3.26
C THR A 178 -7.38 -11.12 -2.61
N TYR A 179 -6.35 -10.99 -3.44
CA TYR A 179 -4.96 -11.03 -3.01
C TYR A 179 -4.25 -9.73 -3.35
N LEU A 180 -3.58 -9.15 -2.34
CA LEU A 180 -2.62 -8.07 -2.53
C LEU A 180 -1.23 -8.69 -2.50
N VAL A 181 -0.57 -8.64 -3.64
CA VAL A 181 0.82 -9.08 -3.83
C VAL A 181 1.72 -7.89 -3.59
N ARG A 182 2.71 -8.02 -2.72
CA ARG A 182 3.86 -7.14 -2.64
C ARG A 182 5.11 -7.91 -3.05
N LEU A 183 5.86 -7.36 -3.99
CA LEU A 183 7.13 -7.90 -4.42
C LEU A 183 8.24 -6.90 -4.10
N ASP A 184 9.25 -7.35 -3.37
CA ASP A 184 10.49 -6.62 -3.12
C ASP A 184 11.64 -7.31 -3.88
N GLU A 185 12.33 -6.55 -4.73
CA GLU A 185 13.54 -6.99 -5.44
C GLU A 185 14.77 -6.48 -4.68
N ASN A 186 15.62 -7.39 -4.20
CA ASN A 186 16.81 -7.10 -3.42
C ASN A 186 16.58 -6.21 -2.17
N ASP A 187 15.37 -6.20 -1.63
CA ASP A 187 14.92 -5.26 -0.57
C ASP A 187 15.06 -3.76 -0.93
N ASP A 188 15.20 -3.44 -2.23
CA ASP A 188 15.21 -2.06 -2.73
C ASP A 188 13.78 -1.52 -2.83
N VAL A 189 13.46 -0.54 -1.99
CA VAL A 189 12.15 0.13 -1.95
C VAL A 189 11.78 0.75 -3.30
N SER A 190 12.76 1.22 -4.08
CA SER A 190 12.53 1.83 -5.39
C SER A 190 12.10 0.80 -6.46
N LYS A 191 12.34 -0.49 -6.19
CA LYS A 191 11.95 -1.61 -7.04
C LYS A 191 10.73 -2.38 -6.49
N ARG A 192 10.11 -1.87 -5.42
CA ARG A 192 8.90 -2.46 -4.86
C ARG A 192 7.75 -2.39 -5.86
N TYR A 193 7.02 -3.48 -5.97
CA TYR A 193 5.81 -3.57 -6.78
C TYR A 193 4.64 -4.08 -5.93
N PHE A 194 3.46 -3.53 -6.20
CA PHE A 194 2.20 -4.01 -5.66
C PHE A 194 1.28 -4.43 -6.80
N GLY A 195 0.65 -5.59 -6.65
CA GLY A 195 -0.34 -6.11 -7.59
C GLY A 195 -1.58 -6.58 -6.86
N LEU A 196 -2.72 -6.50 -7.53
CA LEU A 196 -3.98 -7.03 -7.04
C LEU A 196 -4.42 -8.20 -7.92
N LEU A 197 -4.84 -9.30 -7.31
CA LEU A 197 -5.41 -10.46 -7.98
C LEU A 197 -6.77 -10.75 -7.34
N ASP A 198 -7.73 -11.15 -8.14
CA ASP A 198 -9.03 -11.59 -7.67
C ASP A 198 -9.51 -12.80 -8.46
N ASP A 199 -10.62 -13.41 -8.06
CA ASP A 199 -11.20 -14.60 -8.67
C ASP A 199 -11.95 -14.33 -9.99
N THR A 200 -12.04 -13.07 -10.44
CA THR A 200 -12.68 -12.74 -11.72
C THR A 200 -11.82 -13.34 -12.84
N TYR A 201 -12.44 -14.21 -13.65
CA TYR A 201 -11.79 -14.89 -14.77
C TYR A 201 -10.67 -15.89 -14.35
N ILE A 202 -10.66 -16.35 -13.10
CA ILE A 202 -9.74 -17.39 -12.63
C ILE A 202 -10.35 -18.78 -12.76
N ALA A 203 -9.72 -19.65 -13.56
CA ALA A 203 -10.11 -21.05 -13.68
C ALA A 203 -9.56 -21.89 -12.53
N ASN A 204 -10.37 -22.82 -12.01
CA ASN A 204 -9.98 -23.84 -11.03
C ASN A 204 -9.30 -23.29 -9.76
N ASN A 205 -9.60 -22.04 -9.39
CA ASN A 205 -9.00 -21.35 -8.24
C ASN A 205 -7.46 -21.36 -8.29
N GLN A 206 -6.86 -21.39 -9.48
CA GLN A 206 -5.41 -21.37 -9.69
C GLN A 206 -4.96 -19.97 -10.09
N PHE A 207 -4.21 -19.33 -9.21
CA PHE A 207 -3.69 -18.00 -9.40
C PHE A 207 -2.25 -18.03 -9.88
N PHE A 208 -1.89 -17.02 -10.66
CA PHE A 208 -0.50 -16.72 -10.92
C PHE A 208 -0.28 -15.23 -11.13
N PHE A 209 0.96 -14.79 -10.98
CA PHE A 209 1.42 -13.51 -11.48
C PHE A 209 2.84 -13.66 -12.03
N ILE A 210 3.24 -12.68 -12.85
CA ILE A 210 4.52 -12.66 -13.56
C ILE A 210 5.29 -11.39 -13.16
N THR A 211 6.62 -11.49 -13.09
CA THR A 211 7.51 -10.32 -13.03
C THR A 211 8.68 -10.51 -13.99
N LEU A 212 9.11 -9.41 -14.61
CA LEU A 212 10.30 -9.29 -15.45
C LEU A 212 11.36 -8.36 -14.80
N GLY A 213 11.12 -7.92 -13.56
CA GLY A 213 11.85 -6.84 -12.90
C GLY A 213 11.09 -5.51 -12.98
N LYS A 214 11.20 -4.67 -11.94
CA LYS A 214 10.43 -3.40 -11.87
C LYS A 214 11.18 -2.22 -12.49
N LYS A 215 12.49 -2.15 -12.28
CA LYS A 215 13.36 -1.05 -12.71
C LYS A 215 14.62 -1.63 -13.35
N GLY A 216 14.44 -2.14 -14.55
CA GLY A 216 15.42 -2.95 -15.28
C GLY A 216 15.11 -4.44 -15.21
N ASP A 217 15.88 -5.21 -15.97
CA ASP A 217 15.74 -6.66 -16.07
C ASP A 217 16.27 -7.36 -14.82
N LEU A 218 15.61 -8.47 -14.46
CA LEU A 218 16.12 -9.39 -13.46
C LEU A 218 17.46 -9.99 -13.88
N LYS A 219 18.33 -10.22 -12.90
CA LYS A 219 19.66 -10.79 -13.05
C LYS A 219 19.80 -12.03 -12.18
N GLN A 220 20.73 -12.90 -12.57
CA GLN A 220 21.14 -14.03 -11.74
C GLN A 220 21.55 -13.53 -10.34
N ASN A 221 21.13 -14.28 -9.32
CA ASN A 221 21.28 -13.97 -7.89
C ASN A 221 20.45 -12.80 -7.35
N ASP A 222 19.58 -12.17 -8.16
CA ASP A 222 18.58 -11.26 -7.59
C ASP A 222 17.66 -12.03 -6.62
N ARG A 223 17.41 -11.42 -5.46
CA ARG A 223 16.52 -11.94 -4.44
C ARG A 223 15.14 -11.32 -4.59
N ILE A 224 14.15 -12.17 -4.83
CA ILE A 224 12.75 -11.78 -4.97
C ILE A 224 11.98 -12.24 -3.75
N ARG A 225 11.49 -11.28 -2.95
CA ARG A 225 10.65 -11.54 -1.79
C ARG A 225 9.22 -11.15 -2.10
N VAL A 226 8.34 -12.14 -2.08
CA VAL A 226 6.90 -11.96 -2.29
C VAL A 226 6.18 -12.06 -0.96
N ARG A 227 5.38 -11.04 -0.63
CA ARG A 227 4.37 -11.10 0.42
C ARG A 227 3.00 -11.18 -0.21
N LEU A 228 2.27 -12.25 0.10
CA LEU A 228 0.94 -12.50 -0.43
C LEU A 228 -0.08 -12.30 0.69
N HIS A 229 -0.81 -11.18 0.65
CA HIS A 229 -1.88 -10.87 1.58
C HIS A 229 -3.21 -11.37 1.02
N ARG A 230 -4.07 -11.98 1.85
CA ARG A 230 -5.49 -12.13 1.51
C ARG A 230 -6.28 -11.02 2.18
N VAL A 231 -6.84 -10.14 1.36
CA VAL A 231 -7.59 -8.97 1.83
C VAL A 231 -9.08 -9.20 1.66
N ASN A 232 -9.90 -8.49 2.44
CA ASN A 232 -11.33 -8.56 2.26
C ASN A 232 -11.75 -7.94 0.90
N PRO A 233 -12.72 -8.51 0.18
CA PRO A 233 -13.26 -7.92 -1.04
C PRO A 233 -13.69 -6.45 -0.88
N SER A 234 -14.17 -6.04 0.30
CA SER A 234 -14.53 -4.63 0.55
C SER A 234 -13.34 -3.66 0.55
N TYR A 235 -12.12 -4.16 0.74
CA TYR A 235 -10.88 -3.36 0.65
C TYR A 235 -10.29 -3.37 -0.78
N LYS A 236 -10.73 -4.32 -1.62
CA LYS A 236 -10.26 -4.51 -3.00
C LYS A 236 -10.38 -3.24 -3.82
N GLU A 237 -11.57 -2.62 -3.82
CA GLU A 237 -11.85 -1.44 -4.64
C GLU A 237 -10.95 -0.26 -4.28
N PHE A 238 -10.75 -0.05 -2.97
CA PHE A 238 -9.82 0.95 -2.47
C PHE A 238 -8.38 0.66 -2.89
N ALA A 239 -7.91 -0.58 -2.74
CA ALA A 239 -6.58 -0.97 -3.17
C ALA A 239 -6.40 -0.85 -4.69
N GLN A 240 -7.41 -1.24 -5.48
CA GLN A 240 -7.39 -1.14 -6.93
C GLN A 240 -7.34 0.31 -7.38
N PHE A 241 -8.07 1.20 -6.71
CA PHE A 241 -8.00 2.64 -6.96
C PHE A 241 -6.57 3.15 -6.75
N LEU A 242 -5.92 2.81 -5.61
CA LEU A 242 -4.56 3.26 -5.31
C LEU A 242 -3.49 2.70 -6.27
N LEU A 243 -3.69 1.48 -6.77
CA LEU A 243 -2.74 0.83 -7.68
C LEU A 243 -2.97 1.16 -9.16
N SER A 244 -4.07 1.84 -9.48
CA SER A 244 -4.39 2.20 -10.87
C SER A 244 -3.44 3.28 -11.38
N PRO A 245 -2.85 3.12 -12.58
CA PRO A 245 -2.01 4.15 -13.17
C PRO A 245 -2.80 5.45 -13.36
N PRO A 246 -2.20 6.63 -13.09
CA PRO A 246 -2.86 7.91 -13.31
C PRO A 246 -3.25 8.14 -14.78
N THR A 247 -2.65 7.42 -15.73
CA THR A 247 -2.97 7.51 -17.16
C THR A 247 -4.28 6.83 -17.58
N ARG A 248 -4.89 6.00 -16.72
CA ARG A 248 -6.26 5.48 -16.95
C ARG A 248 -7.33 6.52 -16.67
N GLN A 249 -6.96 7.61 -16.04
CA GLN A 249 -7.70 8.84 -15.94
C GLN A 249 -7.33 9.67 -17.17
N GLY A 250 -8.12 9.57 -18.25
CA GLY A 250 -7.86 10.32 -19.49
C GLY A 250 -7.76 11.83 -19.23
N ASN A 251 -7.28 12.60 -20.20
CA ASN A 251 -7.01 14.06 -20.08
C ASN A 251 -8.20 14.94 -19.61
N TYR A 252 -9.38 14.37 -19.39
CA TYR A 252 -10.61 15.03 -18.92
C TYR A 252 -11.29 14.32 -17.75
N SER A 253 -10.66 13.35 -17.10
CA SER A 253 -11.27 12.70 -15.93
C SER A 253 -11.10 13.57 -14.69
N THR A 254 -12.21 13.89 -14.04
CA THR A 254 -12.20 14.41 -12.68
C THR A 254 -11.50 13.42 -11.76
N PRO A 255 -10.55 13.86 -10.91
CA PRO A 255 -9.92 13.00 -9.91
C PRO A 255 -10.97 12.25 -9.11
N ALA A 256 -11.02 10.92 -9.26
CA ALA A 256 -12.00 10.15 -8.50
C ALA A 256 -11.52 10.01 -7.05
N ARG A 257 -12.46 10.03 -6.11
CA ARG A 257 -12.16 9.95 -4.68
C ARG A 257 -11.90 8.50 -4.27
N ALA A 258 -10.74 8.23 -3.68
CA ALA A 258 -10.44 6.94 -3.04
C ALA A 258 -11.26 6.80 -1.74
N VAL A 259 -12.47 6.25 -1.83
CA VAL A 259 -13.28 5.96 -0.64
C VAL A 259 -13.00 4.51 -0.21
N GLY A 260 -12.44 4.32 0.98
CA GLY A 260 -12.29 2.99 1.57
C GLY A 260 -13.47 2.60 2.46
N ASN A 261 -13.24 1.61 3.33
CA ASN A 261 -14.25 0.99 4.17
C ASN A 261 -14.43 1.66 5.55
N ILE A 262 -13.88 2.85 5.77
CA ILE A 262 -14.03 3.61 7.02
C ILE A 262 -15.19 4.60 6.85
N ILE A 263 -16.18 4.49 7.74
CA ILE A 263 -17.37 5.34 7.74
C ILE A 263 -17.39 6.29 8.92
N ASN A 264 -17.78 7.54 8.70
CA ASN A 264 -18.19 8.44 9.76
C ASN A 264 -19.63 8.07 10.17
N THR A 265 -19.83 7.74 11.45
CA THR A 265 -21.12 7.25 11.97
C THR A 265 -22.18 8.34 12.07
N GLN A 266 -21.77 9.59 12.20
CA GLN A 266 -22.64 10.76 12.28
C GLN A 266 -23.01 11.29 10.88
N ASN A 267 -22.06 11.28 9.93
CA ASN A 267 -22.29 11.78 8.57
C ASN A 267 -21.48 11.03 7.51
N LYS A 268 -22.13 10.11 6.79
CA LYS A 268 -21.48 9.31 5.72
C LYS A 268 -20.91 10.15 4.57
N LYS A 269 -21.39 11.39 4.35
CA LYS A 269 -20.81 12.28 3.34
C LYS A 269 -19.41 12.78 3.74
N GLN A 270 -19.06 12.69 5.02
CA GLN A 270 -17.79 13.07 5.62
C GLN A 270 -16.94 11.85 6.03
N ASN A 271 -17.10 10.71 5.33
CA ASN A 271 -16.15 9.60 5.48
C ASN A 271 -14.72 10.10 5.22
N PRO A 272 -13.71 9.63 5.97
CA PRO A 272 -12.33 9.96 5.70
C PRO A 272 -11.88 9.32 4.38
N LEU A 273 -10.80 9.85 3.81
CA LEU A 273 -10.02 9.13 2.82
C LEU A 273 -9.24 7.99 3.50
N GLY A 274 -8.81 7.00 2.73
CA GLY A 274 -8.06 5.87 3.26
C GLY A 274 -8.96 4.66 3.56
N GLY A 275 -8.44 3.67 4.29
CA GLY A 275 -9.13 2.41 4.55
C GLY A 275 -8.50 1.60 5.68
N PHE A 276 -9.24 0.61 6.16
CA PHE A 276 -8.80 -0.35 7.16
C PHE A 276 -8.66 -1.75 6.55
N ARG A 277 -7.43 -2.23 6.47
CA ARG A 277 -7.09 -3.60 6.05
C ARG A 277 -6.89 -4.49 7.27
N VAL A 278 -7.56 -5.63 7.27
CA VAL A 278 -7.21 -6.78 8.14
C VAL A 278 -6.83 -7.91 7.20
N SER A 279 -5.60 -8.39 7.28
CA SER A 279 -5.12 -9.43 6.37
C SER A 279 -4.09 -10.35 7.01
N GLN A 280 -4.24 -11.66 6.79
CA GLN A 280 -3.11 -12.56 6.95
C GLN A 280 -2.24 -12.46 5.70
N TYR A 281 -0.94 -12.65 5.84
CA TYR A 281 -0.01 -12.77 4.73
C TYR A 281 1.00 -13.89 4.91
N THR A 282 1.49 -14.42 3.80
CA THR A 282 2.63 -15.34 3.75
C THR A 282 3.80 -14.65 3.07
N GLU A 283 5.01 -15.13 3.32
CA GLU A 283 6.23 -14.64 2.68
C GLU A 283 6.94 -15.79 1.98
N THR A 284 7.33 -15.55 0.72
CA THR A 284 8.07 -16.49 -0.12
C THR A 284 9.27 -15.77 -0.70
N GLU A 285 10.46 -16.34 -0.55
CA GLU A 285 11.70 -15.78 -1.08
C GLU A 285 12.27 -16.71 -2.17
N TYR A 286 12.59 -16.16 -3.33
CA TYR A 286 13.16 -16.87 -4.47
C TYR A 286 14.44 -16.18 -4.94
N ILE A 287 15.49 -16.95 -5.19
CA ILE A 287 16.75 -16.47 -5.77
C ILE A 287 16.75 -16.80 -7.26
N VAL A 288 16.93 -15.79 -8.10
CA VAL A 288 17.03 -15.95 -9.55
C VAL A 288 18.25 -16.80 -9.89
N ARG A 289 18.04 -17.85 -10.67
CA ARG A 289 19.06 -18.84 -11.06
C ARG A 289 19.80 -18.44 -12.32
#